data_AF-A0A938U1B6-F1
#
_entry.id   AF-A0A938U1B6-F1
#
_cell.length_a   1.000
_cell.length_b   1.000
_cell.length_c   1.000
_cell.angle_alpha   90.00
_cell.angle_beta   90.00
_cell.angle_gamma   90.00
#
_symmetry.space_group_name_H-M   'P 1'
#
loop_
_entity.id
_entity.type
_entity.pdbx_description
1 polymer ?
#
loop_
_entity_poly.entity_id
_entity_poly.type
_entity_poly.pdbx_seq_one_letter_code
_entity_poly.pdbx_strand_id
1 'polypeptide(L)'
;MSPLNHLGIRSSSTTPASAAAATTRAGESPAGRDGVPLALHAAAEQQEQQYTNEDGTTRTVRYDGREMPFGSVNRAQLPAGSFAAMLRKMQGSRDAGNAMVVADNATLHTLTYCYGTHKPMEAWLTKVPEDGKLKMNMLLTPSTHAGSTPEDKRKNFDLFGRTNVYNLEVIYPDDTRDRMKFDVQGNSPPVHDAKNPAERGETATASPEFTIDLKKWAGKDVRIRGWADGSAGAEGYIEHRETILHL
;
A
#
# COMPACT_ATOMS: atom_id res chain seq x y z
N MET A 1 51.32 -70.05 -1.77
CA MET A 1 49.96 -69.89 -2.32
C MET A 1 49.18 -68.97 -1.40
N SER A 2 48.27 -68.17 -1.99
CA SER A 2 47.51 -67.02 -1.46
C SER A 2 48.10 -65.64 -1.80
N PRO A 3 47.49 -64.91 -2.76
CA PRO A 3 47.54 -63.46 -2.82
C PRO A 3 46.24 -62.82 -2.31
N LEU A 4 46.43 -61.60 -1.80
CA LEU A 4 45.47 -60.71 -1.18
C LEU A 4 44.55 -59.97 -2.18
N ASN A 5 43.32 -59.77 -1.71
CA ASN A 5 42.29 -58.79 -2.04
C ASN A 5 42.63 -57.59 -2.96
N HIS A 6 41.76 -57.37 -3.96
CA HIS A 6 41.40 -56.04 -4.46
C HIS A 6 39.88 -55.87 -4.46
N LEU A 7 39.36 -55.09 -3.49
CA LEU A 7 38.02 -54.48 -3.55
C LEU A 7 38.21 -53.03 -4.02
N GLY A 8 37.65 -52.73 -5.19
CA GLY A 8 37.62 -51.38 -5.76
C GLY A 8 36.54 -50.53 -5.09
N ILE A 9 36.92 -49.38 -4.55
CA ILE A 9 36.01 -48.31 -4.15
C ILE A 9 35.98 -47.27 -5.27
N ARG A 10 34.83 -47.10 -5.90
CA ARG A 10 34.56 -45.99 -6.84
C ARG A 10 34.33 -44.72 -6.02
N SER A 11 35.19 -43.73 -6.22
CA SER A 11 35.01 -42.35 -5.78
C SER A 11 34.07 -41.63 -6.76
N SER A 12 32.88 -41.22 -6.30
CA SER A 12 32.01 -40.28 -7.00
C SER A 12 32.20 -38.90 -6.37
N SER A 13 32.99 -38.05 -7.04
CA SER A 13 33.12 -36.64 -6.70
C SER A 13 31.91 -35.87 -7.22
N THR A 14 30.95 -35.58 -6.34
CA THR A 14 29.87 -34.64 -6.63
C THR A 14 30.32 -33.25 -6.24
N THR A 15 30.62 -32.42 -7.24
CA THR A 15 30.85 -30.98 -7.06
C THR A 15 29.55 -30.34 -6.54
N PRO A 16 29.55 -29.59 -5.42
CA PRO A 16 28.36 -28.85 -5.04
C PRO A 16 28.18 -27.66 -5.99
N ALA A 17 26.98 -27.55 -6.55
CA ALA A 17 26.55 -26.41 -7.33
C ALA A 17 26.67 -25.12 -6.49
N SER A 18 27.40 -24.14 -7.01
CA SER A 18 27.40 -22.77 -6.50
C SER A 18 25.97 -22.23 -6.61
N ALA A 19 25.32 -22.04 -5.46
CA ALA A 19 24.14 -21.20 -5.37
C ALA A 19 24.60 -19.76 -5.66
N ALA A 20 24.19 -19.22 -6.81
CA ALA A 20 24.32 -17.80 -7.08
C ALA A 20 23.52 -17.05 -6.00
N ALA A 21 24.22 -16.35 -5.11
CA ALA A 21 23.60 -15.42 -4.19
C ALA A 21 22.96 -14.30 -5.02
N ALA A 22 21.63 -14.29 -5.10
CA ALA A 22 20.89 -13.19 -5.68
C ALA A 22 21.28 -11.90 -4.93
N THR A 23 22.00 -11.02 -5.62
CA THR A 23 22.41 -9.73 -5.06
C THR A 23 21.17 -8.84 -5.01
N THR A 24 20.55 -8.72 -3.84
CA THR A 24 19.44 -7.78 -3.62
C THR A 24 19.97 -6.36 -3.76
N ARG A 25 19.28 -5.53 -4.56
CA ARG A 25 19.62 -4.10 -4.67
C ARG A 25 19.26 -3.39 -3.35
N ALA A 26 19.92 -2.27 -3.06
CA ALA A 26 19.58 -1.45 -1.90
C ALA A 26 18.09 -1.03 -1.98
N GLY A 27 17.31 -1.41 -0.97
CA GLY A 27 15.87 -1.16 -0.87
C GLY A 27 14.94 -2.26 -1.40
N GLU A 28 15.47 -3.35 -1.98
CA GLU A 28 14.66 -4.52 -2.33
C GLU A 28 14.54 -5.48 -1.14
N SER A 29 13.31 -5.81 -0.78
CA SER A 29 13.08 -6.87 0.20
C SER A 29 13.39 -8.24 -0.43
N PRO A 30 14.03 -9.17 0.30
CA PRO A 30 14.21 -10.53 -0.16
C PRO A 30 12.85 -11.17 -0.51
N ALA A 31 12.73 -11.68 -1.74
CA ALA A 31 11.50 -12.31 -2.21
C ALA A 31 11.41 -13.78 -1.78
N GLY A 32 10.23 -14.20 -1.36
CA GLY A 32 9.86 -15.58 -1.03
C GLY A 32 9.52 -16.41 -2.27
N ARG A 33 8.97 -17.62 -2.04
CA ARG A 33 8.74 -18.66 -3.07
C ARG A 33 7.88 -18.21 -4.26
N ASP A 34 7.12 -17.12 -4.10
CA ASP A 34 6.18 -16.59 -5.10
C ASP A 34 6.47 -15.11 -5.50
N GLY A 35 7.66 -14.59 -5.17
CA GLY A 35 8.01 -13.19 -5.46
C GLY A 35 7.52 -12.18 -4.41
N VAL A 36 6.67 -12.60 -3.47
CA VAL A 36 6.20 -11.78 -2.32
C VAL A 36 7.32 -11.57 -1.30
N PRO A 37 7.48 -10.39 -0.69
CA PRO A 37 8.51 -10.14 0.32
C PRO A 37 8.42 -11.11 1.50
N LEU A 38 9.56 -11.71 1.89
CA LEU A 38 9.64 -12.52 3.11
C LEU A 38 9.27 -11.70 4.35
N ALA A 39 9.62 -10.41 4.36
CA ALA A 39 9.28 -9.50 5.45
C ALA A 39 7.75 -9.35 5.63
N LEU A 40 6.99 -9.34 4.53
CA LEU A 40 5.53 -9.31 4.59
C LEU A 40 4.98 -10.57 5.25
N HIS A 41 5.49 -11.75 4.89
CA HIS A 41 5.07 -13.02 5.53
C HIS A 41 5.42 -13.05 7.01
N ALA A 42 6.63 -12.61 7.38
CA ALA A 42 7.04 -12.54 8.78
C ALA A 42 6.18 -11.55 9.57
N ALA A 43 5.86 -10.37 9.00
CA ALA A 43 4.97 -9.40 9.62
C ALA A 43 3.56 -9.97 9.78
N ALA A 44 3.00 -10.55 8.72
CA ALA A 44 1.73 -11.27 8.73
C ALA A 44 1.65 -12.31 9.85
N GLU A 45 2.64 -13.21 9.96
CA GLU A 45 2.71 -14.23 11.00
C GLU A 45 2.81 -13.64 12.41
N GLN A 46 3.63 -12.60 12.61
CA GLN A 46 3.78 -11.93 13.91
C GLN A 46 2.48 -11.28 14.37
N GLN A 47 1.68 -10.79 13.42
CA GLN A 47 0.47 -10.02 13.66
C GLN A 47 -0.78 -10.91 13.73
N GLU A 48 -0.66 -12.20 13.41
CA GLU A 48 -1.74 -13.16 13.51
C GLU A 48 -2.05 -13.46 14.98
N GLN A 49 -2.96 -12.67 15.54
CA GLN A 49 -3.41 -12.82 16.92
C GLN A 49 -4.94 -12.68 16.99
N GLN A 50 -5.56 -13.30 17.99
CA GLN A 50 -6.97 -13.06 18.28
C GLN A 50 -7.11 -11.73 19.00
N TYR A 51 -7.97 -10.86 18.49
CA TYR A 51 -8.28 -9.56 19.05
C TYR A 51 -9.74 -9.54 19.54
N THR A 52 -9.97 -8.96 20.72
CA THR A 52 -11.31 -8.75 21.25
C THR A 52 -11.67 -7.28 21.08
N ASN A 53 -12.71 -7.01 20.29
CA ASN A 53 -13.22 -5.67 20.04
C ASN A 53 -13.84 -5.06 21.31
N GLU A 54 -14.04 -3.73 21.31
CA GLU A 54 -14.75 -3.01 22.38
C GLU A 54 -16.17 -3.54 22.63
N ASP A 55 -16.81 -4.12 21.61
CA ASP A 55 -18.13 -4.75 21.69
C ASP A 55 -18.10 -6.17 22.30
N GLY A 56 -16.93 -6.65 22.75
CA GLY A 56 -16.73 -7.97 23.33
C GLY A 56 -16.62 -9.11 22.32
N THR A 57 -16.69 -8.84 21.00
CA THR A 57 -16.53 -9.88 19.98
C THR A 57 -15.05 -10.19 19.73
N THR A 58 -14.71 -11.48 19.72
CA THR A 58 -13.36 -11.93 19.34
C THR A 58 -13.28 -12.14 17.83
N ARG A 59 -12.26 -11.57 17.19
CA ARG A 59 -11.93 -11.77 15.78
C ARG A 59 -10.45 -12.05 15.65
N THR A 60 -10.08 -12.95 14.76
CA THR A 60 -8.69 -13.01 14.30
C THR A 60 -8.35 -11.69 13.61
N VAL A 61 -7.18 -11.11 13.89
CA VAL A 61 -6.62 -10.04 13.05
C VAL A 61 -6.37 -10.66 11.67
N ARG A 62 -7.39 -10.55 10.81
CA ARG A 62 -7.28 -10.99 9.42
C ARG A 62 -6.51 -9.91 8.69
N TYR A 63 -5.32 -10.26 8.25
CA TYR A 63 -4.59 -9.48 7.28
C TYR A 63 -4.83 -10.07 5.89
N ASP A 64 -4.80 -9.21 4.88
CA ASP A 64 -4.82 -9.60 3.49
C ASP A 64 -3.49 -9.12 2.88
N GLY A 65 -2.61 -10.06 2.55
CA GLY A 65 -1.38 -9.78 1.84
C GLY A 65 -1.73 -9.51 0.38
N ARG A 66 -1.85 -8.24 0.01
CA ARG A 66 -2.22 -7.83 -1.34
C ARG A 66 -0.98 -7.43 -2.12
N GLU A 67 -0.74 -8.12 -3.24
CA GLU A 67 0.09 -7.56 -4.29
C GLU A 67 -0.70 -6.43 -4.96
N MET A 68 -0.08 -5.26 -5.07
CA MET A 68 -0.63 -4.11 -5.77
C MET A 68 0.28 -3.84 -6.99
N PRO A 69 0.11 -4.62 -8.08
CA PRO A 69 0.94 -4.50 -9.27
C PRO A 69 0.38 -3.39 -10.16
N PHE A 70 0.51 -2.16 -9.71
CA PHE A 70 0.26 -1.00 -10.56
C PHE A 70 1.58 -0.26 -10.63
N GLY A 71 2.06 0.00 -11.87
CA GLY A 71 3.39 0.55 -12.12
C GLY A 71 4.46 -0.42 -12.66
N SER A 72 4.10 -1.64 -13.08
CA SER A 72 5.02 -2.52 -13.82
C SER A 72 4.78 -2.39 -15.33
N VAL A 73 5.73 -1.78 -16.04
CA VAL A 73 5.79 -1.78 -17.53
C VAL A 73 5.84 -3.19 -18.14
N ASN A 74 5.95 -4.26 -17.33
CA ASN A 74 5.94 -5.65 -17.81
C ASN A 74 4.54 -6.27 -17.95
N ARG A 75 3.46 -5.56 -17.63
CA ARG A 75 2.11 -5.88 -18.11
C ARG A 75 1.63 -4.72 -18.96
N ALA A 76 1.67 -4.90 -20.27
CA ALA A 76 1.15 -3.95 -21.24
C ALA A 76 -0.26 -3.47 -20.87
N GLN A 77 -0.50 -2.17 -21.06
CA GLN A 77 -1.80 -1.46 -21.01
C GLN A 77 -2.32 -0.95 -19.66
N LEU A 78 -1.53 -0.14 -18.95
CA LEU A 78 -2.13 0.99 -18.24
C LEU A 78 -1.44 2.28 -18.73
N PRO A 79 -2.21 3.31 -19.16
CA PRO A 79 -1.63 4.62 -19.48
C PRO A 79 -0.78 5.12 -18.30
N ALA A 80 0.29 5.87 -18.59
CA ALA A 80 1.01 6.60 -17.56
C ALA A 80 0.00 7.46 -16.75
N GLY A 81 -0.03 7.31 -15.42
CA GLY A 81 -0.98 8.00 -14.53
C GLY A 81 -2.40 7.43 -14.46
N SER A 82 -2.72 6.30 -15.11
CA SER A 82 -4.08 5.75 -15.08
C SER A 82 -4.26 4.70 -13.97
N PHE A 83 -4.62 5.14 -12.77
CA PHE A 83 -5.18 4.29 -11.70
C PHE A 83 -6.66 3.93 -11.91
N ALA A 84 -7.16 4.12 -13.14
CA ALA A 84 -8.60 4.17 -13.45
C ALA A 84 -9.36 2.88 -13.08
N ALA A 85 -8.76 1.69 -13.20
CA ALA A 85 -9.43 0.45 -12.82
C ALA A 85 -9.63 0.36 -11.30
N MET A 86 -8.63 0.77 -10.52
CA MET A 86 -8.69 0.79 -9.07
C MET A 86 -9.60 1.90 -8.57
N LEU A 87 -9.51 3.10 -9.15
CA LEU A 87 -10.42 4.21 -8.90
C LEU A 87 -11.87 3.80 -9.15
N ARG A 88 -12.17 3.13 -10.28
CA ARG A 88 -13.53 2.61 -10.56
C ARG A 88 -13.99 1.59 -9.51
N LYS A 89 -13.09 0.68 -9.08
CA LYS A 89 -13.39 -0.29 -8.02
C LYS A 89 -13.69 0.42 -6.69
N MET A 90 -12.88 1.42 -6.33
CA MET A 90 -13.05 2.22 -5.11
C MET A 90 -14.31 3.07 -5.17
N GLN A 91 -14.65 3.66 -6.32
CA GLN A 91 -15.88 4.42 -6.55
C GLN A 91 -17.14 3.56 -6.39
N GLY A 92 -17.08 2.28 -6.77
CA GLY A 92 -18.16 1.31 -6.57
C GLY A 92 -18.21 0.72 -5.15
N SER A 93 -17.19 0.96 -4.32
CA SER A 93 -17.09 0.46 -2.95
C SER A 93 -17.83 1.37 -1.97
N ARG A 94 -18.65 0.79 -1.09
CA ARG A 94 -19.25 1.49 0.04
C ARG A 94 -18.44 1.21 1.29
N ASP A 95 -17.31 1.90 1.41
CA ASP A 95 -16.38 1.72 2.52
C ASP A 95 -16.26 3.00 3.37
N ALA A 96 -15.72 2.84 4.58
CA ALA A 96 -15.56 3.89 5.58
C ALA A 96 -14.34 4.78 5.30
N GLY A 97 -14.29 5.43 4.12
CA GLY A 97 -13.25 6.41 3.80
C GLY A 97 -11.85 5.80 3.80
N ASN A 98 -11.48 5.24 2.65
CA ASN A 98 -10.28 4.46 2.45
C ASN A 98 -9.20 5.30 1.74
N ALA A 99 -7.97 5.26 2.22
CA ALA A 99 -6.79 5.82 1.58
C ALA A 99 -5.83 4.67 1.25
N MET A 100 -5.34 4.64 0.01
CA MET A 100 -4.48 3.56 -0.45
C MET A 100 -3.35 4.12 -1.31
N VAL A 101 -2.13 3.76 -0.95
CA VAL A 101 -0.95 4.14 -1.73
C VAL A 101 -0.79 3.24 -2.95
N VAL A 102 -0.39 3.85 -4.06
CA VAL A 102 -0.08 3.17 -5.33
C VAL A 102 1.23 3.74 -5.87
N ALA A 103 2.03 2.89 -6.51
CA ALA A 103 3.26 3.29 -7.17
C ALA A 103 3.09 3.31 -8.69
N ASP A 104 3.82 4.17 -9.38
CA ASP A 104 3.81 4.25 -10.85
C ASP A 104 4.97 3.50 -11.51
N ASN A 105 6.04 3.26 -10.76
CA ASN A 105 7.28 2.69 -11.29
C ASN A 105 7.85 1.54 -10.44
N ALA A 106 7.04 0.96 -9.55
CA ALA A 106 7.44 -0.14 -8.67
C ALA A 106 6.28 -1.13 -8.45
N THR A 107 6.61 -2.29 -7.88
CA THR A 107 5.60 -3.21 -7.34
C THR A 107 5.58 -3.08 -5.82
N LEU A 108 4.40 -2.77 -5.28
CA LEU A 108 4.14 -2.72 -3.84
C LEU A 108 3.40 -3.98 -3.40
N HIS A 109 3.76 -4.50 -2.24
CA HIS A 109 2.99 -5.49 -1.51
C HIS A 109 2.52 -4.86 -0.22
N THR A 110 1.22 -4.87 0.02
CA THR A 110 0.61 -4.23 1.18
C THR A 110 -0.03 -5.26 2.10
N LEU A 111 0.16 -5.09 3.40
CA LEU A 111 -0.54 -5.79 4.45
C LEU A 111 -1.58 -4.82 5.04
N THR A 112 -2.86 -5.18 4.94
CA THR A 112 -3.96 -4.34 5.44
C THR A 112 -4.62 -4.97 6.65
N TYR A 113 -5.09 -4.15 7.59
CA TYR A 113 -5.69 -4.59 8.84
C TYR A 113 -7.21 -4.33 8.88
N CYS A 114 -7.92 -5.13 9.68
CA CYS A 114 -9.33 -4.89 9.97
C CYS A 114 -9.54 -3.58 10.74
N TYR A 115 -10.68 -2.95 10.50
CA TYR A 115 -11.16 -1.82 11.30
C TYR A 115 -11.22 -2.15 12.81
N GLY A 116 -10.77 -1.21 13.64
CA GLY A 116 -10.74 -1.29 15.10
C GLY A 116 -9.43 -1.85 15.67
N THR A 117 -8.49 -2.25 14.83
CA THR A 117 -7.17 -2.73 15.29
C THR A 117 -6.23 -1.59 15.66
N HIS A 118 -6.52 -0.37 15.21
CA HIS A 118 -5.70 0.83 15.34
C HIS A 118 -4.26 0.65 14.83
N LYS A 119 -4.06 -0.22 13.82
CA LYS A 119 -2.76 -0.47 13.19
C LYS A 119 -2.71 0.09 11.77
N PRO A 120 -1.67 0.86 11.40
CA PRO A 120 -1.51 1.33 10.03
C PRO A 120 -1.29 0.16 9.07
N MET A 121 -1.64 0.32 7.80
CA MET A 121 -1.22 -0.61 6.76
C MET A 121 0.31 -0.64 6.67
N GLU A 122 0.86 -1.76 6.23
CA GLU A 122 2.31 -1.90 5.98
C GLU A 122 2.54 -2.20 4.49
N ALA A 123 3.65 -1.72 3.94
CA ALA A 123 3.97 -1.87 2.53
C ALA A 123 5.46 -2.13 2.30
N TRP A 124 5.77 -3.02 1.35
CA TRP A 124 7.12 -3.40 0.96
C TRP A 124 7.28 -3.34 -0.56
N LEU A 125 8.51 -3.04 -0.99
CA LEU A 125 8.91 -3.06 -2.40
C LEU A 125 9.57 -4.39 -2.77
N THR A 126 9.16 -4.96 -3.90
CA THR A 126 9.84 -6.13 -4.51
C THR A 126 10.69 -5.76 -5.71
N LYS A 127 10.26 -4.76 -6.48
CA LYS A 127 11.00 -4.23 -7.61
C LYS A 127 11.22 -2.74 -7.40
N VAL A 128 12.46 -2.37 -7.10
CA VAL A 128 12.85 -0.97 -6.87
C VAL A 128 13.12 -0.27 -8.21
N PRO A 129 12.63 0.97 -8.40
CA PRO A 129 12.97 1.80 -9.56
C PRO A 129 14.48 1.99 -9.71
N GLU A 130 15.01 1.89 -10.93
CA GLU A 130 16.46 1.93 -11.17
C GLU A 130 17.11 3.28 -10.85
N ASP A 131 16.33 4.37 -10.95
CA ASP A 131 16.77 5.71 -10.60
C ASP A 131 16.76 5.98 -9.07
N GLY A 132 16.26 5.02 -8.28
CA GLY A 132 16.13 5.14 -6.83
C GLY A 132 15.02 6.10 -6.39
N LYS A 133 14.10 6.47 -7.29
CA LYS A 133 12.99 7.38 -6.99
C LYS A 133 11.67 6.66 -7.15
N LEU A 134 10.96 6.47 -6.04
CA LEU A 134 9.64 5.87 -6.06
C LEU A 134 8.59 6.94 -6.34
N LYS A 135 7.88 6.82 -7.46
CA LYS A 135 6.78 7.71 -7.85
C LYS A 135 5.47 7.11 -7.38
N MET A 136 4.67 7.90 -6.68
CA MET A 136 3.49 7.42 -5.99
C MET A 136 2.33 8.41 -6.09
N ASN A 137 1.14 7.85 -5.95
CA ASN A 137 -0.08 8.60 -5.67
C ASN A 137 -0.80 7.92 -4.51
N MET A 138 -1.74 8.64 -3.93
CA MET A 138 -2.67 8.09 -2.97
C MET A 138 -4.08 8.17 -3.55
N LEU A 139 -4.78 7.05 -3.53
CA LEU A 139 -6.19 6.98 -3.90
C LEU A 139 -7.02 7.16 -2.62
N LEU A 140 -8.03 8.03 -2.65
CA LEU A 140 -8.89 8.26 -1.48
C LEU A 140 -10.36 8.21 -1.82
N THR A 141 -11.15 7.63 -0.92
CA THR A 141 -12.61 7.71 -0.92
C THR A 141 -13.10 8.53 0.28
N PRO A 142 -14.22 9.26 0.14
CA PRO A 142 -14.90 9.84 1.28
C PRO A 142 -15.62 8.73 2.08
N SER A 143 -15.86 8.96 3.37
CA SER A 143 -16.67 8.03 4.16
C SER A 143 -18.11 8.02 3.66
N THR A 144 -18.61 6.83 3.36
CA THR A 144 -19.96 6.61 2.83
C THR A 144 -21.01 6.42 3.93
N HIS A 145 -20.61 6.52 5.20
CA HIS A 145 -21.48 6.27 6.35
C HIS A 145 -22.15 7.52 6.93
N ALA A 146 -21.86 8.71 6.39
CA ALA A 146 -22.51 9.93 6.85
C ALA A 146 -24.01 9.90 6.52
N GLY A 147 -24.87 10.10 7.53
CA GLY A 147 -26.32 10.12 7.39
C GLY A 147 -27.01 8.96 8.13
N SER A 148 -28.21 9.22 8.65
CA SER A 148 -28.95 8.29 9.50
C SER A 148 -29.79 7.29 8.70
N THR A 149 -30.16 7.62 7.46
CA THR A 149 -30.97 6.77 6.57
C THR A 149 -30.19 6.33 5.33
N PRO A 150 -30.61 5.27 4.62
CA PRO A 150 -30.03 4.90 3.32
C PRO A 150 -30.12 6.01 2.26
N GLU A 151 -31.15 6.85 2.32
CA GLU A 151 -31.32 7.99 1.42
C GLU A 151 -30.31 9.10 1.75
N ASP A 152 -30.13 9.43 3.03
CA ASP A 152 -29.13 10.42 3.46
C ASP A 152 -27.72 9.98 3.10
N LYS A 153 -27.41 8.70 3.32
CA LYS A 153 -26.11 8.12 2.93
C LYS A 153 -25.85 8.25 1.44
N ARG A 154 -26.88 8.06 0.59
CA ARG A 154 -26.77 8.26 -0.85
C ARG A 154 -26.57 9.72 -1.22
N LYS A 155 -27.35 10.64 -0.63
CA LYS A 155 -27.20 12.09 -0.88
C LYS A 155 -25.81 12.58 -0.46
N ASN A 156 -25.32 12.14 0.70
CA ASN A 156 -24.00 12.50 1.20
C ASN A 156 -22.88 11.88 0.34
N PHE A 157 -23.07 10.66 -0.16
CA PHE A 157 -22.15 10.04 -1.11
C PHE A 157 -21.99 10.87 -2.38
N ASP A 158 -23.10 11.29 -2.99
CA ASP A 158 -23.08 12.12 -4.21
C ASP A 158 -22.52 13.52 -3.94
N LEU A 159 -22.84 14.10 -2.78
CA LEU A 159 -22.29 15.39 -2.34
C LEU A 159 -20.77 15.32 -2.18
N PHE A 160 -20.28 14.38 -1.37
CA PHE A 160 -18.85 14.26 -1.08
C PHE A 160 -18.02 13.91 -2.31
N GLY A 161 -18.56 13.12 -3.24
CA GLY A 161 -17.91 12.87 -4.53
C GLY A 161 -17.67 14.14 -5.35
N ARG A 162 -18.35 15.25 -5.04
CA ARG A 162 -18.23 16.52 -5.77
C ARG A 162 -17.53 17.62 -4.98
N THR A 163 -17.57 17.55 -3.65
CA THR A 163 -17.19 18.68 -2.78
C THR A 163 -15.99 18.42 -1.90
N ASN A 164 -15.48 17.18 -1.84
CA ASN A 164 -14.44 16.87 -0.87
C ASN A 164 -13.08 17.44 -1.24
N VAL A 165 -12.34 17.74 -0.18
CA VAL A 165 -10.93 18.09 -0.24
C VAL A 165 -10.19 17.08 0.62
N TYR A 166 -9.03 16.67 0.15
CA TYR A 166 -8.21 15.63 0.76
C TYR A 166 -6.87 16.21 1.19
N ASN A 167 -6.34 15.62 2.26
CA ASN A 167 -5.02 15.89 2.79
C ASN A 167 -4.16 14.65 2.61
N LEU A 168 -2.91 14.86 2.22
CA LEU A 168 -1.85 13.88 2.16
C LEU A 168 -0.66 14.40 2.95
N GLU A 169 -0.09 13.54 3.80
CA GLU A 169 1.15 13.79 4.51
C GLU A 169 2.12 12.62 4.30
N VAL A 170 3.34 12.92 3.86
CA VAL A 170 4.47 11.97 3.83
C VAL A 170 5.42 12.38 4.96
N ILE A 171 5.61 11.50 5.94
CA ILE A 171 6.46 11.71 7.10
C ILE A 171 7.71 10.84 6.93
N TYR A 172 8.86 11.49 6.88
CA TYR A 172 10.15 10.85 6.67
C TYR A 172 10.81 10.41 8.00
N PRO A 173 11.83 9.52 7.96
CA PRO A 173 12.54 9.06 9.16
C PRO A 173 13.19 10.14 10.02
N ASP A 174 13.40 11.34 9.49
CA ASP A 174 13.94 12.50 10.22
C ASP A 174 12.84 13.46 10.72
N ASP A 175 11.60 13.00 10.75
CA ASP A 175 10.39 13.75 11.10
C ASP A 175 10.05 14.94 10.18
N THR A 176 10.77 15.10 9.07
CA THR A 176 10.37 16.06 8.03
C THR A 176 9.11 15.57 7.33
N ARG A 177 8.30 16.53 6.84
CA ARG A 177 6.93 16.28 6.37
C ARG A 177 6.68 17.00 5.06
N ASP A 178 6.27 16.26 4.04
CA ASP A 178 5.66 16.81 2.85
C ASP A 178 4.14 16.77 2.99
N ARG A 179 3.49 17.90 2.75
CA ARG A 179 2.04 18.04 2.87
C ARG A 179 1.44 18.48 1.55
N MET A 180 0.40 17.79 1.12
CA MET A 180 -0.36 18.10 -0.07
C MET A 180 -1.85 18.18 0.27
N LYS A 181 -2.52 19.14 -0.37
CA LYS A 181 -3.97 19.29 -0.30
C LYS A 181 -4.53 19.32 -1.71
N PHE A 182 -5.57 18.54 -1.97
CA PHE A 182 -6.13 18.39 -3.32
C PHE A 182 -7.63 18.07 -3.29
N ASP A 183 -8.34 18.39 -4.37
CA ASP A 183 -9.80 18.16 -4.47
C ASP A 183 -10.15 16.81 -5.13
N VAL A 184 -11.46 16.57 -5.30
CA VAL A 184 -12.03 15.38 -5.95
C VAL A 184 -11.54 15.13 -7.39
N GLN A 185 -10.93 16.12 -8.04
CA GLN A 185 -10.34 15.97 -9.38
C GLN A 185 -8.81 15.93 -9.34
N GLY A 186 -8.21 15.87 -8.15
CA GLY A 186 -6.75 15.85 -7.97
C GLY A 186 -6.09 17.21 -8.14
N ASN A 187 -6.83 18.32 -8.23
CA ASN A 187 -6.20 19.64 -8.36
C ASN A 187 -5.50 20.03 -7.06
N SER A 188 -4.26 20.50 -7.16
CA SER A 188 -3.50 21.05 -6.04
C SER A 188 -2.85 22.38 -6.45
N PRO A 189 -3.25 23.53 -5.86
CA PRO A 189 -4.22 23.66 -4.77
C PRO A 189 -5.67 23.29 -5.18
N PRO A 190 -6.54 22.93 -4.22
CA PRO A 190 -7.95 22.61 -4.48
C PRO A 190 -8.69 23.77 -5.15
N VAL A 191 -9.48 23.48 -6.18
CA VAL A 191 -10.40 24.44 -6.81
C VAL A 191 -11.87 24.08 -6.58
N HIS A 192 -12.14 22.84 -6.20
CA HIS A 192 -13.46 22.36 -5.78
C HIS A 192 -13.57 22.20 -4.27
N ASP A 193 -14.72 22.59 -3.73
CA ASP A 193 -15.05 22.47 -2.31
C ASP A 193 -16.58 22.45 -2.10
N ALA A 194 -17.03 22.60 -0.85
CA ALA A 194 -18.45 22.65 -0.50
C ALA A 194 -19.21 23.84 -1.11
N LYS A 195 -18.52 24.94 -1.47
CA LYS A 195 -19.11 26.14 -2.09
C LYS A 195 -19.00 26.12 -3.62
N ASN A 196 -18.00 25.42 -4.15
CA ASN A 196 -17.74 25.25 -5.58
C ASN A 196 -17.64 23.75 -5.94
N PRO A 197 -18.76 23.00 -5.94
CA PRO A 197 -18.75 21.57 -6.23
C PRO A 197 -18.28 21.29 -7.65
N ALA A 198 -17.55 20.19 -7.85
CA ALA A 198 -17.26 19.68 -9.18
C ALA A 198 -18.56 19.35 -9.95
N GLU A 199 -18.51 19.46 -11.28
CA GLU A 199 -19.66 19.13 -12.14
C GLU A 199 -20.03 17.64 -12.07
N ARG A 200 -19.03 16.77 -11.91
CA ARG A 200 -19.18 15.32 -11.79
C ARG A 200 -18.71 14.84 -10.43
N GLY A 201 -19.42 13.86 -9.88
CA GLY A 201 -19.04 13.22 -8.62
C GLY A 201 -18.08 12.07 -8.84
N GLU A 202 -16.91 12.13 -8.23
CA GLU A 202 -15.95 11.04 -8.14
C GLU A 202 -15.78 10.65 -6.67
N THR A 203 -16.36 9.50 -6.29
CA THR A 203 -16.29 8.98 -4.92
C THR A 203 -14.99 8.24 -4.61
N ALA A 204 -14.05 8.28 -5.55
CA ALA A 204 -12.65 8.03 -5.31
C ALA A 204 -11.83 8.96 -6.21
N THR A 205 -10.77 9.53 -5.69
CA THR A 205 -9.84 10.39 -6.43
C THR A 205 -8.40 9.97 -6.21
N ALA A 206 -7.50 10.42 -7.07
CA ALA A 206 -6.05 10.25 -6.91
C ALA A 206 -5.41 11.59 -6.53
N SER A 207 -4.48 11.56 -5.59
CA SER A 207 -3.60 12.72 -5.33
C SER A 207 -2.77 13.06 -6.57
N PRO A 208 -2.19 14.26 -6.65
CA PRO A 208 -1.00 14.50 -7.47
C PRO A 208 0.12 13.48 -7.19
N GLU A 209 1.00 13.27 -8.16
CA GLU A 209 2.19 12.42 -8.00
C GLU A 209 3.12 13.04 -6.95
N PHE A 210 3.67 12.20 -6.08
CA PHE A 210 4.75 12.54 -5.17
C PHE A 210 5.89 11.51 -5.28
N THR A 211 7.08 11.91 -4.86
CA THR A 211 8.29 11.09 -5.02
C THR A 211 8.96 10.82 -3.68
N ILE A 212 9.40 9.58 -3.46
CA ILE A 212 10.22 9.18 -2.31
C ILE A 212 11.62 8.79 -2.81
N ASP A 213 12.66 9.39 -2.22
CA ASP A 213 14.05 9.03 -2.49
C ASP A 213 14.43 7.77 -1.70
N LEU A 214 14.54 6.65 -2.41
CA LEU A 214 14.81 5.34 -1.82
C LEU A 214 16.24 5.21 -1.33
N LYS A 215 17.20 5.91 -1.95
CA LYS A 215 18.60 5.87 -1.52
C LYS A 215 18.79 6.63 -0.22
N LYS A 216 18.15 7.80 -0.10
CA LYS A 216 18.17 8.61 1.12
C LYS A 216 17.59 7.86 2.31
N TRP A 217 16.54 7.07 2.08
CA TRP A 217 15.75 6.42 3.13
C TRP A 217 15.90 4.90 3.21
N ALA A 218 16.90 4.33 2.55
CA ALA A 218 17.13 2.87 2.54
C ALA A 218 17.24 2.29 3.96
N GLY A 219 16.56 1.17 4.20
CA GLY A 219 16.52 0.49 5.49
C GLY A 219 15.67 1.19 6.55
N LYS A 220 14.81 2.14 6.18
CA LYS A 220 14.00 2.95 7.11
C LYS A 220 12.54 3.06 6.66
N ASP A 221 11.68 3.36 7.62
CA ASP A 221 10.25 3.47 7.39
C ASP A 221 9.83 4.89 7.01
N VAL A 222 9.01 5.02 5.97
CA VAL A 222 8.32 6.25 5.60
C VAL A 222 6.83 6.09 5.89
N ARG A 223 6.21 7.06 6.57
CA ARG A 223 4.77 7.01 6.86
C ARG A 223 4.01 7.88 5.88
N ILE A 224 2.95 7.35 5.28
CA ILE A 224 2.12 8.04 4.30
C ILE A 224 0.68 8.07 4.82
N ARG A 225 0.10 9.26 4.96
CA ARG A 225 -1.22 9.47 5.57
C ARG A 225 -2.17 10.18 4.63
N GLY A 226 -3.43 9.73 4.58
CA GLY A 226 -4.47 10.29 3.74
C GLY A 226 -5.82 10.41 4.42
N TRP A 227 -6.47 11.57 4.31
CA TRP A 227 -7.82 11.76 4.85
C TRP A 227 -8.57 12.92 4.18
N ALA A 228 -9.90 12.87 4.21
CA ALA A 228 -10.76 13.97 3.76
C ALA A 228 -10.88 15.08 4.84
N ASP A 229 -11.00 16.34 4.42
CA ASP A 229 -11.37 17.46 5.28
C ASP A 229 -12.68 17.18 6.03
N GLY A 230 -12.77 17.67 7.27
CA GLY A 230 -13.95 17.47 8.12
C GLY A 230 -14.11 16.04 8.68
N SER A 231 -13.20 15.11 8.36
CA SER A 231 -13.13 13.80 8.99
C SER A 231 -12.28 13.82 10.27
N ALA A 232 -12.27 12.73 11.03
CA ALA A 232 -11.48 12.55 12.26
C ALA A 232 -9.94 12.50 12.06
N GLY A 233 -9.42 12.97 10.91
CA GLY A 233 -7.99 12.92 10.57
C GLY A 233 -7.50 11.49 10.28
N ALA A 234 -6.19 11.32 10.10
CA ALA A 234 -5.60 9.99 9.88
C ALA A 234 -5.81 9.06 11.09
N GLU A 235 -5.67 9.59 12.31
CA GLU A 235 -5.74 8.82 13.56
C GLU A 235 -7.13 8.21 13.82
N GLY A 236 -8.21 8.81 13.31
CA GLY A 236 -9.56 8.29 13.53
C GLY A 236 -9.89 6.98 12.81
N TYR A 237 -9.09 6.59 11.80
CA TYR A 237 -9.26 5.36 11.01
C TYR A 237 -7.90 4.91 10.47
N ILE A 238 -6.90 4.80 11.35
CA ILE A 238 -5.49 4.62 10.97
C ILE A 238 -5.27 3.41 10.04
N GLU A 239 -6.04 2.34 10.21
CA GLU A 239 -6.01 1.10 9.41
C GLU A 239 -6.34 1.30 7.94
N HIS A 240 -7.00 2.41 7.62
CA HIS A 240 -7.41 2.78 6.28
C HIS A 240 -6.83 4.12 5.84
N ARG A 241 -6.02 4.77 6.68
CA ARG A 241 -5.57 6.15 6.43
C ARG A 241 -4.08 6.33 6.55
N GLU A 242 -3.36 5.36 7.09
CA GLU A 242 -1.91 5.39 7.18
C GLU A 242 -1.31 4.13 6.57
N THR A 243 -0.26 4.30 5.78
CA THR A 243 0.61 3.23 5.31
C THR A 243 2.04 3.50 5.78
N ILE A 244 2.66 2.51 6.41
CA ILE A 244 4.09 2.45 6.66
C ILE A 244 4.73 1.77 5.46
N LEU A 245 5.62 2.48 4.77
CA LEU A 245 6.41 1.95 3.66
C LEU A 245 7.81 1.58 4.18
N HIS A 246 8.13 0.30 4.13
CA HIS A 246 9.42 -0.26 4.52
C HIS A 246 10.39 -0.24 3.33
N LEU A 247 11.51 0.47 3.47
CA LEU A 247 12.54 0.69 2.45
C LEU A 247 13.88 0.06 2.80
#